data_AF-A0A920J5X3-F1
#
_entry.id   AF-A0A920J5X3-F1
#
_cell.length_a   1.000
_cell.length_b   1.000
_cell.length_c   1.000
_cell.angle_alpha   90.00
_cell.angle_beta   90.00
_cell.angle_gamma   90.00
#
_symmetry.space_group_name_H-M   'P 1'
#
loop_
_entity.id
_entity.type
_entity.pdbx_description
1 polymer ?
#
loop_
_entity_poly.entity_id
_entity_poly.type
_entity_poly.pdbx_seq_one_letter_code
_entity_poly.pdbx_strand_id
1 'polypeptide(L)'
;MNPLTLEELKSILSIAEKCWIEEIDGQLVAALIIIGPDQTYSSDNYTWLETQFSNYCYVDRIMVDQNHKRKGFGNKLYQELEKHAECNDAQHSAL
;
A
#
# COMPACT_ATOMS: atom_id res chain seq x y z
N MET A 1 -12.53 12.60 -1.94
CA MET A 1 -11.43 11.96 -1.20
C MET A 1 -11.93 11.69 0.20
N ASN A 2 -11.60 10.54 0.79
CA ASN A 2 -11.87 10.29 2.21
C ASN A 2 -10.75 10.96 3.02
N PRO A 3 -10.98 12.12 3.66
CA PRO A 3 -9.94 12.80 4.42
C PRO A 3 -9.52 11.93 5.61
N LEU A 4 -8.22 11.79 5.81
CA LEU A 4 -7.63 11.06 6.93
C LEU A 4 -7.18 12.05 8.00
N THR A 5 -7.58 11.78 9.24
CA THR A 5 -6.93 12.37 10.40
C THR A 5 -5.54 11.76 10.61
N LEU A 6 -4.70 12.45 11.39
CA LEU A 6 -3.38 11.94 11.73
C LEU A 6 -3.45 10.63 12.52
N GLU A 7 -4.44 10.47 13.39
CA GLU A 7 -4.62 9.26 14.20
C GLU A 7 -5.08 8.07 13.36
N GLU A 8 -5.97 8.27 12.39
CA GLU A 8 -6.35 7.23 11.44
C GLU A 8 -5.15 6.82 10.57
N LEU A 9 -4.34 7.78 10.10
CA LEU A 9 -3.13 7.47 9.34
C LEU A 9 -2.12 6.67 10.17
N LYS A 10 -1.88 7.06 11.43
CA LYS A 10 -1.02 6.30 12.34
C LYS A 10 -1.53 4.88 12.56
N SER A 11 -2.85 4.73 12.72
CA SER A 11 -3.48 3.42 12.91
C SER A 11 -3.26 2.52 11.69
N ILE A 12 -3.46 3.05 10.48
CA ILE A 12 -3.19 2.32 9.23
C ILE A 12 -1.70 1.96 9.13
N LEU A 13 -0.80 2.91 9.37
CA LEU A 13 0.64 2.66 9.32
C LEU A 13 1.12 1.63 10.34
N SER A 14 0.42 1.50 11.48
CA SER A 14 0.79 0.52 12.53
C SER A 14 0.54 -0.94 12.11
N ILE A 15 -0.36 -1.17 11.16
CA ILE A 15 -0.69 -2.49 10.62
C ILE A 15 -0.21 -2.66 9.16
N ALA A 16 0.42 -1.64 8.60
CA ALA A 16 0.89 -1.67 7.23
C ALA A 16 2.05 -2.64 7.11
N GLU A 17 2.00 -3.53 6.12
CA GLU A 17 3.13 -4.39 5.78
C GLU A 17 4.26 -3.55 5.16
N LYS A 18 3.89 -2.61 4.29
CA LYS A 18 4.84 -1.73 3.61
C LYS A 18 4.22 -0.40 3.24
N CYS A 19 5.06 0.64 3.28
CA CYS A 19 4.75 1.96 2.76
C CYS A 19 5.92 2.42 1.90
N TRP A 20 5.64 2.74 0.63
CA TRP A 20 6.61 3.38 -0.27
C TRP A 20 6.28 4.85 -0.41
N ILE A 21 7.31 5.68 -0.52
CA ILE A 21 7.21 7.12 -0.67
C ILE A 21 8.04 7.62 -1.84
N GLU A 22 7.59 8.71 -2.44
CA GLU A 22 8.37 9.52 -3.37
C GLU A 22 8.52 10.91 -2.78
N GLU A 23 9.75 11.42 -2.77
CA GLU A 23 10.09 12.74 -2.30
C GLU A 23 10.79 13.55 -3.38
N ILE A 24 10.52 14.86 -3.42
CA ILE A 24 11.22 15.83 -4.26
C ILE A 24 11.61 16.99 -3.35
N ASP A 25 12.90 17.32 -3.32
CA ASP A 25 13.44 18.42 -2.49
C ASP A 25 13.00 18.34 -1.01
N GLY A 26 12.91 17.11 -0.48
CA GLY A 26 12.47 16.83 0.89
C GLY A 26 10.96 16.96 1.12
N GLN A 27 10.15 17.12 0.06
CA GLN A 27 8.69 17.12 0.14
C GLN A 27 8.12 15.78 -0.33
N LEU A 28 7.26 15.17 0.49
CA LEU A 28 6.50 13.98 0.12
C LEU A 28 5.52 14.31 -1.01
N VAL A 29 5.75 13.74 -2.21
CA VAL A 29 4.91 13.97 -3.40
C VAL A 29 4.01 12.79 -3.73
N ALA A 30 4.35 11.58 -3.27
CA ALA A 30 3.46 10.42 -3.37
C ALA A 30 3.75 9.38 -2.30
N ALA A 31 2.74 8.58 -1.97
CA ALA A 31 2.89 7.43 -1.08
C ALA A 31 1.91 6.31 -1.47
N LEU A 32 2.33 5.06 -1.26
CA LEU A 32 1.51 3.86 -1.43
C LEU A 32 1.63 2.99 -0.19
N ILE A 33 0.49 2.62 0.39
CA ILE A 33 0.42 1.80 1.60
C ILE A 33 -0.27 0.48 1.25
N ILE A 34 0.35 -0.62 1.67
CA ILE A 34 -0.25 -1.96 1.61
C ILE A 34 -0.41 -2.57 2.99
N ILE A 35 -1.39 -3.46 3.09
CA ILE A 35 -1.68 -4.28 4.24
C ILE A 35 -1.61 -5.74 3.76
N GLY A 36 -0.86 -6.56 4.51
CA GLY A 36 -0.73 -7.99 4.25
C GLY A 36 -1.86 -8.80 4.89
N PRO A 37 -1.84 -10.13 4.77
CA PRO A 37 -2.80 -11.01 5.42
C PRO A 37 -2.70 -10.95 6.95
N ASP A 38 -3.74 -11.47 7.61
CA ASP A 38 -3.87 -11.63 9.06
C ASP A 38 -3.85 -10.32 9.86
N GLN A 39 -4.23 -9.21 9.24
CA GLN A 39 -4.36 -7.90 9.89
C GLN A 39 -5.79 -7.61 10.34
N THR A 40 -5.93 -6.86 11.43
CA THR A 40 -7.22 -6.39 11.93
C THR A 40 -7.72 -5.17 11.16
N TYR A 41 -7.79 -5.27 9.83
CA TYR A 41 -8.25 -4.18 8.97
C TYR A 41 -9.72 -4.35 8.58
N SER A 42 -10.58 -3.48 9.10
CA SER A 42 -12.02 -3.55 8.86
C SER A 42 -12.40 -2.80 7.58
N SER A 43 -12.27 -3.49 6.45
CA SER A 43 -13.02 -3.13 5.23
C SER A 43 -13.63 -4.37 4.60
N ASP A 44 -14.80 -4.22 3.98
CA ASP A 44 -15.49 -5.32 3.30
C ASP A 44 -14.59 -5.93 2.20
N ASN A 45 -13.84 -5.10 1.50
CA ASN A 45 -12.92 -5.54 0.44
C ASN A 45 -11.74 -6.33 1.00
N TYR A 46 -11.11 -5.86 2.07
CA TYR A 46 -10.03 -6.58 2.75
C TYR A 46 -10.54 -7.92 3.27
N THR A 47 -11.70 -7.92 3.95
CA THR A 47 -12.31 -9.13 4.51
C THR A 47 -12.63 -10.14 3.41
N TRP A 48 -13.22 -9.70 2.30
CA TRP A 48 -13.46 -10.57 1.15
C TRP A 48 -12.15 -11.17 0.64
N LEU A 49 -11.10 -10.34 0.48
CA LEU A 49 -9.82 -10.78 -0.08
C LEU A 49 -9.14 -11.82 0.83
N GLU A 50 -9.20 -11.63 2.15
CA GLU A 50 -8.75 -12.59 3.18
C GLU A 50 -9.47 -13.94 3.07
N THR A 51 -10.75 -13.97 2.64
CA THR A 51 -11.46 -15.24 2.43
C THR A 51 -11.11 -15.95 1.12
N GLN A 52 -10.52 -15.23 0.15
CA GLN A 52 -10.26 -15.77 -1.19
C GLN A 52 -8.80 -16.18 -1.40
N PHE A 53 -7.86 -15.52 -0.72
CA PHE A 53 -6.43 -15.69 -0.96
C PHE A 53 -5.68 -15.79 0.36
N SER A 54 -4.72 -16.72 0.43
CA SER A 54 -3.83 -16.88 1.59
C SER A 54 -2.54 -16.06 1.48
N ASN A 55 -2.24 -15.52 0.31
CA ASN A 55 -1.08 -14.68 0.06
C ASN A 55 -1.48 -13.55 -0.90
N TYR A 56 -1.31 -12.30 -0.46
CA TYR A 56 -1.68 -11.12 -1.22
C TYR A 56 -1.09 -9.84 -0.62
N CYS A 57 -1.15 -8.75 -1.38
CA CYS A 57 -0.92 -7.41 -0.88
C CYS A 57 -2.17 -6.55 -1.12
N TYR A 58 -2.88 -6.14 -0.06
CA TYR A 58 -4.05 -5.28 -0.18
C TYR A 58 -3.62 -3.81 -0.24
N VAL A 59 -3.89 -3.14 -1.37
CA VAL A 59 -3.65 -1.70 -1.50
C VAL A 59 -4.72 -0.94 -0.72
N ASP A 60 -4.36 -0.42 0.44
CA ASP A 60 -5.25 0.46 1.20
C ASP A 60 -5.41 1.80 0.48
N ARG A 61 -4.28 2.43 0.12
CA ARG A 61 -4.31 3.70 -0.61
C ARG A 61 -3.04 4.02 -1.36
N ILE A 62 -3.24 4.79 -2.42
CA ILE A 62 -2.21 5.56 -3.11
C ILE A 62 -2.57 7.04 -3.08
N MET A 63 -1.61 7.85 -2.70
CA MET A 63 -1.74 9.30 -2.55
C MET A 63 -0.70 9.96 -3.44
N VAL A 64 -1.11 10.93 -4.25
CA VAL A 64 -0.22 11.74 -5.08
C VAL A 64 -0.59 13.19 -4.88
N ASP A 65 0.39 14.02 -4.53
CA ASP A 65 0.23 15.45 -4.38
C ASP A 65 -0.42 16.05 -5.63
N GLN A 66 -1.35 16.98 -5.42
CA GLN A 66 -2.18 17.51 -6.49
C GLN A 66 -1.36 18.21 -7.58
N ASN A 67 -0.25 18.85 -7.21
CA ASN A 67 0.65 19.55 -8.15
C ASN A 67 1.61 18.58 -8.88
N HIS A 68 1.60 17.32 -8.47
CA HIS A 68 2.45 16.25 -8.99
C HIS A 68 1.67 15.12 -9.69
N LYS A 69 0.35 15.26 -9.83
CA LYS A 69 -0.48 14.33 -10.60
C LYS A 69 -0.06 14.25 -12.07
N ARG A 70 -0.24 13.07 -12.68
CA ARG A 70 0.08 12.76 -14.09
C ARG A 70 1.57 12.89 -14.44
N LYS A 71 2.47 12.86 -13.45
CA LYS A 71 3.94 12.84 -13.65
C LYS A 71 4.56 11.44 -13.46
N GLY A 72 3.75 10.39 -13.33
CA GLY A 72 4.23 9.01 -13.24
C GLY A 72 4.53 8.48 -11.83
N PHE A 73 4.46 9.31 -10.78
CA PHE A 73 4.75 8.86 -9.40
C PHE A 73 3.89 7.69 -8.94
N GLY A 74 2.60 7.71 -9.26
CA GLY A 74 1.71 6.60 -8.91
C GLY A 74 2.13 5.29 -9.58
N ASN A 75 2.49 5.34 -10.87
CA ASN A 75 2.97 4.15 -11.59
C ASN A 75 4.30 3.65 -11.02
N LYS A 76 5.21 4.55 -10.65
CA LYS A 76 6.49 4.18 -10.03
C LYS A 76 6.26 3.43 -8.71
N LEU A 77 5.34 3.90 -7.87
CA LEU A 77 4.99 3.21 -6.63
C LEU A 77 4.34 1.85 -6.87
N TYR A 78 3.47 1.72 -7.88
CA TYR A 78 2.92 0.41 -8.27
C TYR A 78 4.00 -0.56 -8.77
N GLN A 79 5.01 -0.09 -9.49
CA GLN A 79 6.14 -0.94 -9.91
C GLN A 79 6.92 -1.47 -8.71
N GLU A 80 7.08 -0.68 -7.64
CA GLU A 80 7.72 -1.16 -6.41
C GLU A 80 6.85 -2.19 -5.68
N LEU A 81 5.52 -2.01 -5.69
CA LEU A 81 4.58 -3.02 -5.20
C LEU A 81 4.66 -4.33 -6.00
N GLU A 82 4.67 -4.26 -7.33
CA GLU A 82 4.78 -5.44 -8.19
C GLU A 82 6.05 -6.25 -7.90
N LYS A 83 7.21 -5.58 -7.80
CA LYS A 83 8.47 -6.23 -7.41
C LYS A 83 8.40 -6.88 -6.04
N HIS A 84 7.74 -6.23 -5.08
CA HIS A 84 7.55 -6.76 -3.73
C HIS A 84 6.68 -8.01 -3.74
N ALA A 85 5.56 -7.98 -4.47
CA ALA A 85 4.67 -9.13 -4.63
C ALA A 85 5.38 -10.31 -5.30
N GLU A 86 6.13 -10.07 -6.38
CA GLU A 86 6.93 -11.11 -7.06
C GLU A 86 7.95 -11.77 -6.12
N CYS A 87 8.61 -10.98 -5.26
CA CYS A 87 9.56 -11.49 -4.28
C CYS A 87 8.88 -12.34 -3.19
N ASN A 88 7.72 -11.89 -2.70
CA ASN A 88 6.93 -12.63 -1.71
C ASN A 88 6.39 -13.96 -2.28
N ASP A 89 5.88 -13.96 -3.51
CA ASP A 89 5.42 -15.18 -4.19
C ASP A 89 6.55 -16.20 -4.37
N ALA A 90 7.75 -15.72 -4.73
CA ALA A 90 8.93 -16.58 -4.86
C ALA A 90 9.35 -17.22 -3.51
N GLN A 91 9.14 -16.53 -2.39
CA GLN A 91 9.40 -17.06 -1.05
C GLN A 91 8.36 -18.08 -0.60
N HIS A 92 7.09 -17.89 -0.96
CA HIS A 92 6.01 -18.81 -0.61
C HIS A 92 6.02 -20.10 -1.46
N SER A 93 6.52 -20.03 -2.70
CA SER A 93 6.65 -21.18 -3.60
C SER A 93 7.87 -22.06 -3.33
N ALA A 94 8.79 -21.61 -2.47
CA ALA A 94 10.04 -22.31 -2.14
C ALA A 94 9.93 -23.22 -0.89
N LEU A 95 8.73 -23.36 -0.33
CA LEU A 95 8.37 -24.26 0.78
C LEU A 95 7.51 -25.43 0.26
#